data_AF-A0ABD1RW82-F1
#
_entry.id   AF-A0ABD1RW82-F1
#
_cell.length_a   1.000
_cell.length_b   1.000
_cell.length_c   1.000
_cell.angle_alpha   90.00
_cell.angle_beta   90.00
_cell.angle_gamma   90.00
#
_symmetry.space_group_name_H-M   'P 1'
#
loop_
_entity.id
_entity.type
_entity.pdbx_description
1 polymer ?
#
loop_
_entity_poly.entity_id
_entity_poly.type
_entity_poly.pdbx_seq_one_letter_code
_entity_poly.pdbx_strand_id
1 'polypeptide(L)'
;MASLEIDTENIEDDEVSPIEEVRLTVLNDDDPSLPVWTFRMWFLGIISCILLSFLNTFFSYRTEPLIISMISVQVATLPVGRFMANVLPTRIFRIGSMEFSLNPGPFNMKEHVLISIFANAGSAFGGGSAYAVGIVDIIKAIYHRQISFLASWILVITTQVLGYGWAGILKKYVIEPAEMWWPSSLVQVSLFRALHEKENSRNSRGKFFLIALVCSFSWYIFPGYLFPTLSNISLLCLAFPKSVTAQQIGSGMKGLGIASFTTDWSVVASFLGSPLVTPFFAILNVFVGYFAVVYLLIPGAYWGLNLYNAKTFPLFSSHLFDRGGQTYNVSAIVNDKFEINLPAYENQGHIYLSIFFALTYGLNFAAVVATLTHVGVFNGKEIYERFRASYKGKPDIHTRLMRKYKAIPNWWFYLMLVLSLALSLVLCIFMKDQVQLPWWGLIFAAALALIFTLPISIITATTNQTPGLNVITEYIMGIIYPGRPIANVCFKTYGYISMSQAVSFLNDFKLGHYMKVPPRSMFIVQLVGNYSWNNQHWGGMVAADDHQEHMRGSVTSPEQSMDMPR
;
A
#
# COMPACT_ATOMS: atom_id res chain seq x y z
N MET A 1 37.20 -22.90 -33.17
CA MET A 1 35.81 -23.33 -33.01
C MET A 1 35.39 -23.28 -31.55
N ALA A 2 36.06 -24.00 -30.63
CA ALA A 2 35.74 -23.92 -29.20
C ALA A 2 35.78 -22.50 -28.58
N SER A 3 36.69 -21.61 -29.01
CA SER A 3 36.73 -20.22 -28.52
C SER A 3 35.59 -19.35 -29.06
N LEU A 4 35.08 -19.65 -30.26
CA LEU A 4 33.93 -18.95 -30.85
C LEU A 4 32.63 -19.45 -30.22
N GLU A 5 32.51 -20.75 -29.91
CA GLU A 5 31.35 -21.28 -29.18
C GLU A 5 31.25 -20.72 -27.77
N ILE A 6 32.37 -20.62 -27.03
CA ILE A 6 32.41 -20.00 -25.70
C ILE A 6 32.07 -18.50 -25.76
N ASP A 7 32.56 -17.77 -26.78
CA ASP A 7 32.19 -16.35 -26.95
C ASP A 7 30.72 -16.18 -27.36
N THR A 8 30.14 -17.10 -28.14
CA THR A 8 28.73 -17.04 -28.56
C THR A 8 27.77 -17.41 -27.41
N GLU A 9 28.08 -18.44 -26.61
CA GLU A 9 27.33 -18.77 -25.39
C GLU A 9 27.39 -17.63 -24.36
N ASN A 10 28.55 -17.00 -24.19
CA ASN A 10 28.68 -15.84 -23.29
C ASN A 10 27.93 -14.58 -23.80
N ILE A 11 27.76 -14.42 -25.11
CA ILE A 11 26.95 -13.33 -25.69
C ILE A 11 25.46 -13.60 -25.52
N GLU A 12 25.00 -14.85 -25.71
CA GLU A 12 23.60 -15.23 -25.49
C GLU A 12 23.19 -15.12 -24.01
N ASP A 13 24.06 -15.52 -23.07
CA ASP A 13 23.81 -15.33 -21.64
C ASP A 13 23.81 -13.84 -21.21
N ASP A 14 24.62 -12.99 -21.86
CA ASP A 14 24.66 -11.54 -21.63
C ASP A 14 23.45 -10.79 -22.27
N GLU A 15 22.58 -11.48 -23.02
CA GLU A 15 21.34 -10.95 -23.59
C GLU A 15 20.07 -11.36 -22.84
N VAL A 16 20.20 -12.11 -21.74
CA VAL A 16 19.02 -12.63 -21.03
C VAL A 16 19.09 -12.35 -19.54
N SER A 17 17.94 -12.03 -18.94
CA SER A 17 17.86 -11.84 -17.48
C SER A 17 18.20 -13.15 -16.75
N PRO A 18 18.97 -13.10 -15.65
CA PRO A 18 19.29 -14.28 -14.83
C PRO A 18 18.06 -14.85 -14.10
N ILE A 19 17.00 -14.05 -13.92
CA ILE A 19 15.75 -14.49 -13.29
C ILE A 19 14.81 -15.03 -14.39
N GLU A 20 14.41 -16.30 -14.25
CA GLU A 20 13.57 -17.01 -15.23
C GLU A 20 12.21 -16.32 -15.42
N GLU A 21 11.57 -15.89 -14.33
CA GLU A 21 10.28 -15.22 -14.38
C GLU A 21 10.36 -13.91 -15.18
N VAL A 22 11.46 -13.16 -15.02
CA VAL A 22 11.71 -11.92 -15.78
C VAL A 22 11.93 -12.25 -17.25
N ARG A 23 12.75 -13.27 -17.55
CA ARG A 23 13.04 -13.74 -18.92
C ARG A 23 11.77 -14.14 -19.68
N LEU A 24 10.81 -14.77 -19.02
CA LEU A 24 9.56 -15.21 -19.64
C LEU A 24 8.56 -14.07 -19.85
N THR A 25 8.61 -13.05 -18.99
CA THR A 25 7.58 -12.00 -18.93
C THR A 25 8.00 -10.68 -19.53
N VAL A 26 9.29 -10.34 -19.56
CA VAL A 26 9.78 -9.03 -19.98
C VAL A 26 10.51 -9.13 -21.32
N LEU A 27 10.18 -8.25 -22.24
CA LEU A 27 10.84 -8.16 -23.55
C LEU A 27 12.27 -7.59 -23.44
N ASN A 28 13.16 -8.10 -24.29
CA ASN A 28 14.57 -7.69 -24.37
C ASN A 28 14.84 -6.61 -25.42
N ASP A 29 13.79 -6.16 -26.11
CA ASP A 29 13.81 -5.10 -27.10
C ASP A 29 13.09 -3.82 -26.63
N ASP A 30 13.40 -2.72 -27.30
CA ASP A 30 12.81 -1.41 -27.02
C ASP A 30 12.85 -0.50 -28.25
N ASP A 31 11.78 0.25 -28.47
CA ASP A 31 11.69 1.35 -29.43
C ASP A 31 11.64 2.71 -28.70
N PRO A 32 12.77 3.45 -28.66
CA PRO A 32 12.83 4.77 -28.02
C PRO A 32 12.06 5.87 -28.75
N SER A 33 11.62 5.66 -29.99
CA SER A 33 10.93 6.67 -30.79
C SER A 33 9.44 6.82 -30.45
N LEU A 34 8.87 5.86 -29.72
CA LEU A 34 7.46 5.86 -29.35
C LEU A 34 7.08 7.09 -28.51
N PRO A 35 5.99 7.81 -28.86
CA PRO A 35 5.58 9.00 -28.14
C PRO A 35 5.02 8.65 -26.77
N VAL A 36 5.50 9.35 -25.75
CA VAL A 36 5.14 9.12 -24.33
C VAL A 36 4.33 10.29 -23.77
N TRP A 37 4.64 11.52 -24.18
CA TRP A 37 3.93 12.73 -23.77
C TRP A 37 2.80 13.05 -24.73
N THR A 38 1.64 12.45 -24.52
CA THR A 38 0.48 12.67 -25.38
C THR A 38 -0.70 13.23 -24.60
N PHE A 39 -1.61 13.90 -25.31
CA PHE A 39 -2.84 14.41 -24.73
C PHE A 39 -3.65 13.30 -24.05
N ARG A 40 -3.72 12.12 -24.68
CA ARG A 40 -4.43 10.95 -24.13
C ARG A 40 -3.87 10.51 -22.79
N MET A 41 -2.54 10.45 -22.67
CA MET A 41 -1.88 10.05 -21.43
C MET A 41 -2.25 10.98 -20.28
N TRP A 42 -2.18 12.29 -20.49
CA TRP A 42 -2.57 13.28 -19.48
C TRP A 42 -4.07 13.24 -19.16
N PHE A 43 -4.93 13.23 -20.18
CA PHE A 43 -6.38 13.25 -20.01
C PHE A 43 -6.89 12.02 -19.27
N LEU A 44 -6.50 10.82 -19.73
CA LEU A 44 -6.90 9.57 -19.08
C LEU A 44 -6.23 9.40 -17.71
N GLY A 45 -4.94 9.75 -17.60
CA GLY A 45 -4.21 9.67 -16.33
C GLY A 45 -4.83 10.53 -15.22
N ILE A 46 -5.15 11.79 -15.50
CA ILE A 46 -5.76 12.71 -14.53
C ILE A 46 -7.15 12.24 -14.12
N ILE A 47 -8.00 11.85 -15.09
CA ILE A 47 -9.36 11.36 -14.78
C ILE A 47 -9.30 10.07 -13.96
N SER A 48 -8.44 9.13 -14.35
CA SER A 48 -8.27 7.89 -13.61
C SER A 48 -7.73 8.12 -12.20
N CYS A 49 -6.80 9.06 -12.02
CA CYS A 49 -6.29 9.47 -10.71
C CYS A 49 -7.42 10.03 -9.82
N ILE A 50 -8.25 10.93 -10.34
CA ILE A 50 -9.37 11.52 -9.59
C ILE A 50 -10.38 10.44 -9.19
N LEU A 51 -10.78 9.61 -10.16
CA LEU A 51 -11.77 8.56 -9.93
C LEU A 51 -11.27 7.52 -8.92
N LEU A 52 -10.02 7.05 -9.09
CA LEU A 52 -9.45 6.02 -8.24
C LEU A 52 -9.19 6.52 -6.82
N SER A 53 -8.81 7.79 -6.67
CA SER A 53 -8.73 8.46 -5.37
C SER A 53 -10.06 8.40 -4.65
N PHE A 54 -11.10 8.94 -5.29
CA PHE A 54 -12.42 9.11 -4.69
C PHE A 54 -13.01 7.76 -4.26
N LEU A 55 -12.97 6.77 -5.16
CA LEU A 55 -13.51 5.44 -4.87
C LEU A 55 -12.77 4.76 -3.72
N ASN A 56 -11.43 4.84 -3.67
CA ASN A 56 -10.66 4.22 -2.59
C ASN A 56 -10.88 4.92 -1.24
N THR A 57 -11.01 6.24 -1.20
CA THR A 57 -11.40 6.96 0.02
C THR A 57 -12.77 6.54 0.49
N PHE A 58 -13.74 6.51 -0.44
CA PHE A 58 -15.11 6.13 -0.13
C PHE A 58 -15.20 4.70 0.43
N PHE A 59 -14.51 3.74 -0.19
CA PHE A 59 -14.51 2.36 0.28
C PHE A 59 -13.69 2.13 1.54
N SER A 60 -12.79 3.05 1.90
CA SER A 60 -11.98 2.90 3.13
C SER A 60 -12.80 3.00 4.42
N TYR A 61 -13.97 3.65 4.39
CA TYR A 61 -14.88 3.74 5.56
C TYR A 61 -15.80 2.52 5.73
N ARG A 62 -15.69 1.51 4.86
CA ARG A 62 -16.43 0.25 5.02
C ARG A 62 -15.78 -0.62 6.10
N THR A 63 -16.60 -1.41 6.79
CA THR A 63 -16.13 -2.42 7.77
C THR A 63 -15.16 -3.41 7.15
N GLU A 64 -15.39 -3.80 5.90
CA GLU A 64 -14.45 -4.54 5.06
C GLU A 64 -14.01 -3.61 3.92
N PRO A 65 -12.80 -3.01 4.01
CA PRO A 65 -12.36 -2.04 3.04
C PRO A 65 -12.10 -2.72 1.69
N LEU A 66 -12.57 -2.08 0.62
CA LEU A 66 -12.27 -2.50 -0.75
C LEU A 66 -11.22 -1.55 -1.35
N ILE A 67 -10.17 -2.13 -1.91
CA ILE A 67 -9.12 -1.38 -2.59
C ILE A 67 -9.23 -1.65 -4.09
N ILE A 68 -9.48 -0.59 -4.85
CA ILE A 68 -9.41 -0.62 -6.31
C ILE A 68 -7.96 -0.32 -6.70
N SER A 69 -7.34 -1.27 -7.39
CA SER A 69 -5.95 -1.19 -7.84
C SER A 69 -5.80 -0.56 -9.22
N MET A 70 -4.56 -0.25 -9.62
CA MET A 70 -4.24 0.27 -10.95
C MET A 70 -4.64 -0.68 -12.11
N ILE A 71 -4.82 -1.99 -11.82
CA ILE A 71 -5.23 -3.00 -12.79
C ILE A 71 -6.57 -2.64 -13.42
N SER A 72 -7.52 -2.14 -12.62
CA SER A 72 -8.83 -1.72 -13.13
C SER A 72 -8.70 -0.58 -14.15
N VAL A 73 -7.79 0.35 -13.91
CA VAL A 73 -7.50 1.45 -14.85
C VAL A 73 -6.87 0.91 -16.12
N GLN A 74 -5.85 0.04 -16.01
CA GLN A 74 -5.20 -0.60 -17.15
C GLN A 74 -6.20 -1.32 -18.07
N VAL A 75 -7.20 -2.00 -17.51
CA VAL A 75 -8.23 -2.68 -18.33
C VAL A 75 -9.18 -1.67 -18.97
N ALA A 76 -9.63 -0.67 -18.21
CA ALA A 76 -10.61 0.32 -18.66
C ALA A 76 -10.04 1.31 -19.70
N THR A 77 -8.78 1.71 -19.57
CA THR A 77 -8.17 2.74 -20.42
C THR A 77 -7.74 2.21 -21.78
N LEU A 78 -7.62 0.89 -21.96
CA LEU A 78 -7.28 0.30 -23.25
C LEU A 78 -8.31 0.58 -24.36
N PRO A 79 -9.62 0.23 -24.21
CA PRO A 79 -10.62 0.51 -25.23
C PRO A 79 -10.80 2.01 -25.45
N VAL A 80 -10.78 2.81 -24.37
CA VAL A 80 -10.90 4.27 -24.44
C VAL A 80 -9.70 4.88 -25.16
N GLY A 81 -8.48 4.44 -24.86
CA GLY A 81 -7.25 4.90 -25.51
C GLY A 81 -7.22 4.57 -27.00
N ARG A 82 -7.64 3.36 -27.39
CA ARG A 82 -7.81 2.97 -28.80
C ARG A 82 -8.88 3.79 -29.51
N PHE A 83 -10.01 4.04 -28.84
CA PHE A 83 -11.06 4.90 -29.38
C PHE A 83 -10.56 6.34 -29.60
N MET A 84 -9.88 6.93 -28.61
CA MET A 84 -9.28 8.26 -28.73
C MET A 84 -8.21 8.30 -29.84
N ALA A 85 -7.42 7.24 -30.02
CA ALA A 85 -6.45 7.17 -31.11
C ALA A 85 -7.10 7.09 -32.51
N ASN A 86 -8.33 6.60 -32.62
CA ASN A 86 -9.05 6.56 -33.90
C ASN A 86 -9.84 7.84 -34.18
N VAL A 87 -10.28 8.56 -33.14
CA VAL A 87 -11.18 9.72 -33.28
C VAL A 87 -10.45 11.06 -33.21
N LEU A 88 -9.37 11.17 -32.42
CA LEU A 88 -8.69 12.45 -32.24
C LEU A 88 -7.95 12.90 -33.51
N PRO A 89 -7.98 14.20 -33.83
CA PRO A 89 -7.34 14.72 -35.02
C PRO A 89 -5.82 14.64 -34.92
N THR A 90 -5.17 14.23 -36.00
CA THR A 90 -3.70 14.19 -36.16
C THR A 90 -3.10 15.55 -36.52
N ARG A 91 -3.93 16.61 -36.62
CA ARG A 91 -3.48 17.96 -36.95
C ARG A 91 -2.45 18.45 -35.95
N ILE A 92 -1.37 19.04 -36.47
CA ILE A 92 -0.33 19.70 -35.68
C ILE A 92 -0.81 21.11 -35.36
N PHE A 93 -0.97 21.39 -34.09
CA PHE A 93 -1.24 22.71 -33.56
C PHE A 93 0.09 23.38 -33.21
N ARG A 94 0.28 24.63 -33.67
CA ARG A 94 1.45 25.45 -33.36
C ARG A 94 1.04 26.52 -32.37
N ILE A 95 1.56 26.46 -31.14
CA ILE A 95 1.45 27.55 -30.15
C ILE A 95 2.86 28.09 -29.92
N GLY A 96 3.14 29.27 -30.47
CA GLY A 96 4.49 29.85 -30.44
C GLY A 96 5.51 28.97 -31.16
N SER A 97 6.63 28.66 -30.49
CA SER A 97 7.68 27.76 -31.00
C SER A 97 7.41 26.27 -30.72
N MET A 98 6.27 25.92 -30.12
CA MET A 98 5.93 24.54 -29.77
C MET A 98 4.92 23.97 -30.75
N GLU A 99 5.26 22.81 -31.32
CA GLU A 99 4.35 22.00 -32.14
C GLU A 99 3.79 20.86 -31.28
N PHE A 100 2.47 20.73 -31.20
CA PHE A 100 1.83 19.60 -30.52
C PHE A 100 0.68 19.04 -31.35
N SER A 101 0.50 17.71 -31.31
CA SER A 101 -0.63 17.02 -31.93
C SER A 101 -1.46 16.35 -30.84
N LEU A 102 -2.79 16.41 -30.98
CA LEU A 102 -3.71 15.68 -30.09
C LEU A 102 -3.62 14.16 -30.31
N ASN A 103 -3.16 13.74 -31.48
CA ASN A 103 -2.99 12.34 -31.85
C ASN A 103 -1.67 12.15 -32.62
N PRO A 104 -0.54 11.99 -31.91
CA PRO A 104 0.77 11.83 -32.55
C PRO A 104 0.99 10.44 -33.18
N GLY A 105 0.11 9.47 -32.91
CA GLY A 105 0.26 8.10 -33.39
C GLY A 105 -0.69 7.12 -32.69
N PRO A 106 -0.62 5.83 -33.04
CA PRO A 106 -1.44 4.80 -32.44
C PRO A 106 -1.22 4.71 -30.92
N PHE A 107 -2.24 4.26 -30.20
CA PHE A 107 -2.15 4.06 -28.75
C PHE A 107 -1.11 2.99 -28.42
N ASN A 108 -0.03 3.39 -27.76
CA ASN A 108 1.11 2.52 -27.51
C ASN A 108 1.22 2.08 -26.05
N MET A 109 2.08 1.08 -25.81
CA MET A 109 2.28 0.49 -24.49
C MET A 109 2.81 1.50 -23.46
N LYS A 110 3.74 2.38 -23.84
CA LYS A 110 4.37 3.34 -22.92
C LYS A 110 3.38 4.41 -22.44
N GLU A 111 2.53 4.91 -23.33
CA GLU A 111 1.40 5.77 -22.94
C GLU A 111 0.49 5.05 -21.95
N HIS A 112 0.18 3.77 -22.20
CA HIS A 112 -0.72 3.00 -21.35
C HIS A 112 -0.14 2.76 -19.95
N VAL A 113 1.15 2.41 -19.86
CA VAL A 113 1.85 2.24 -18.59
C VAL A 113 1.86 3.53 -17.79
N LEU A 114 2.12 4.68 -18.44
CA LEU A 114 2.06 5.97 -17.75
C LEU A 114 0.66 6.30 -17.21
N ILE A 115 -0.41 6.01 -17.96
CA ILE A 115 -1.78 6.23 -17.48
C ILE A 115 -2.06 5.42 -16.20
N SER A 116 -1.68 4.13 -16.19
CA SER A 116 -1.88 3.27 -15.03
C SER A 116 -1.07 3.70 -13.81
N ILE A 117 0.18 4.14 -14.01
CA ILE A 117 1.04 4.65 -12.93
C ILE A 117 0.54 6.00 -12.41
N PHE A 118 0.04 6.87 -13.30
CA PHE A 118 -0.62 8.11 -12.92
C PHE A 118 -1.79 7.82 -11.98
N ALA A 119 -2.62 6.84 -12.32
CA ALA A 119 -3.74 6.45 -11.47
C ALA A 119 -3.27 5.80 -10.16
N ASN A 120 -2.23 4.96 -10.19
CA ASN A 120 -1.67 4.35 -8.99
C ASN A 120 -1.16 5.38 -7.97
N ALA A 121 -0.50 6.44 -8.45
CA ALA A 121 -0.09 7.56 -7.60
C ALA A 121 -1.29 8.24 -6.91
N GLY A 122 -2.47 8.21 -7.55
CA GLY A 122 -3.75 8.68 -7.03
C GLY A 122 -4.50 7.71 -6.10
N SER A 123 -3.94 6.55 -5.77
CA SER A 123 -4.51 5.62 -4.78
C SER A 123 -3.51 5.24 -3.71
N ALA A 124 -2.65 6.20 -3.34
CA ALA A 124 -1.52 6.00 -2.43
C ALA A 124 -0.68 4.76 -2.83
N PHE A 125 -0.45 4.60 -4.14
CA PHE A 125 0.25 3.47 -4.77
C PHE A 125 -0.36 2.11 -4.45
N GLY A 126 -1.69 2.01 -4.55
CA GLY A 126 -2.42 0.78 -4.26
C GLY A 126 -2.66 0.53 -2.77
N GLY A 127 -2.29 1.47 -1.90
CA GLY A 127 -2.62 1.45 -0.46
C GLY A 127 -4.02 1.97 -0.13
N GLY A 128 -4.76 2.48 -1.11
CA GLY A 128 -6.11 3.00 -0.95
C GLY A 128 -6.14 4.47 -0.54
N SER A 129 -6.59 4.76 0.68
CA SER A 129 -6.71 6.12 1.23
C SER A 129 -5.40 6.58 1.90
N ALA A 130 -5.22 7.90 2.03
CA ALA A 130 -4.09 8.45 2.77
C ALA A 130 -4.17 8.05 4.24
N TYR A 131 -3.14 7.41 4.77
CA TYR A 131 -3.12 7.09 6.21
C TYR A 131 -3.25 8.35 7.09
N ALA A 132 -2.67 9.48 6.65
CA ALA A 132 -2.76 10.76 7.34
C ALA A 132 -4.18 11.35 7.39
N VAL A 133 -5.08 10.96 6.47
CA VAL A 133 -6.51 11.34 6.54
C VAL A 133 -7.15 10.77 7.79
N GLY A 134 -6.77 9.54 8.18
CA GLY A 134 -7.21 8.95 9.44
C GLY A 134 -6.84 9.78 10.67
N ILE A 135 -5.72 10.53 10.66
CA ILE A 135 -5.39 11.45 11.76
C ILE A 135 -6.40 12.59 11.84
N VAL A 136 -6.75 13.16 10.69
CA VAL A 136 -7.74 14.24 10.61
C VAL A 136 -9.11 13.75 11.07
N ASP A 137 -9.50 12.54 10.65
CA ASP A 137 -10.76 11.92 11.05
C ASP A 137 -10.79 11.63 12.56
N ILE A 138 -9.69 11.14 13.15
CA ILE A 138 -9.58 10.95 14.59
C ILE A 138 -9.76 12.29 15.32
N ILE A 139 -9.13 13.37 14.85
CA ILE A 139 -9.25 14.70 15.46
C ILE A 139 -10.68 15.23 15.39
N LYS A 140 -11.36 15.09 14.24
CA LYS A 140 -12.70 15.63 14.01
C LYS A 140 -13.82 14.75 14.55
N ALA A 141 -13.78 13.45 14.25
CA ALA A 141 -14.87 12.52 14.52
C ALA A 141 -14.80 11.89 15.92
N ILE A 142 -13.59 11.61 16.43
CA ILE A 142 -13.42 10.96 17.75
C ILE A 142 -13.19 11.99 18.84
N TYR A 143 -12.28 12.94 18.62
CA TYR A 143 -11.97 13.97 19.61
C TYR A 143 -12.81 15.25 19.47
N HIS A 144 -13.70 15.33 18.47
CA HIS A 144 -14.64 16.44 18.24
C HIS A 144 -13.98 17.83 18.18
N ARG A 145 -12.83 17.93 17.50
CA ARG A 145 -12.05 19.16 17.40
C ARG A 145 -11.75 19.60 15.99
N GLN A 146 -11.45 20.89 15.87
CA GLN A 146 -11.13 21.54 14.61
C GLN A 146 -9.63 21.49 14.36
N ILE A 147 -9.25 21.00 13.17
CA ILE A 147 -7.91 21.13 12.61
C ILE A 147 -8.01 22.03 11.39
N SER A 148 -7.08 22.97 11.26
CA SER A 148 -7.09 23.92 10.15
C SER A 148 -6.82 23.22 8.82
N PHE A 149 -7.40 23.77 7.75
CA PHE A 149 -7.19 23.28 6.39
C PHE A 149 -5.70 23.08 6.07
N LEU A 150 -4.94 24.13 6.35
CA LEU A 150 -3.51 24.19 6.04
C LEU A 150 -2.72 23.13 6.82
N ALA A 151 -3.02 22.87 8.09
CA ALA A 151 -2.34 21.84 8.88
C ALA A 151 -2.56 20.45 8.30
N SER A 152 -3.81 20.09 8.05
CA SER A 152 -4.17 18.78 7.48
C SER A 152 -3.57 18.59 6.09
N TRP A 153 -3.65 19.62 5.24
CA TRP A 153 -3.11 19.57 3.88
C TRP A 153 -1.59 19.38 3.88
N ILE A 154 -0.86 20.12 4.71
CA ILE A 154 0.60 19.95 4.88
C ILE A 154 0.93 18.56 5.44
N LEU A 155 0.18 18.08 6.44
CA LEU A 155 0.38 16.75 7.03
C LEU A 155 0.24 15.64 5.97
N VAL A 156 -0.84 15.67 5.18
CA VAL A 156 -1.10 14.66 4.15
C VAL A 156 -0.06 14.75 3.03
N ILE A 157 0.24 15.93 2.48
CA ILE A 157 1.22 16.06 1.39
C ILE A 157 2.61 15.63 1.83
N THR A 158 3.08 16.11 2.98
CA THR A 158 4.46 15.89 3.38
C THR A 158 4.74 14.43 3.71
N THR A 159 3.78 13.72 4.32
CA THR A 159 3.94 12.28 4.61
C THR A 159 4.03 11.42 3.35
N GLN A 160 3.38 11.82 2.26
CA GLN A 160 3.42 11.13 0.97
C GLN A 160 4.69 11.44 0.18
N VAL A 161 5.05 12.72 0.12
CA VAL A 161 6.20 13.20 -0.66
C VAL A 161 7.53 12.79 -0.01
N LEU A 162 7.60 12.71 1.32
CA LEU A 162 8.84 12.37 2.03
C LEU A 162 9.41 11.01 1.55
N GLY A 163 8.54 10.05 1.23
CA GLY A 163 8.93 8.75 0.70
C GLY A 163 9.66 8.81 -0.65
N TYR A 164 9.37 9.81 -1.48
CA TYR A 164 9.98 9.94 -2.81
C TYR A 164 11.46 10.30 -2.67
N GLY A 165 11.80 11.09 -1.64
CA GLY A 165 13.17 11.42 -1.27
C GLY A 165 13.99 10.16 -0.94
N TRP A 166 13.44 9.28 -0.10
CA TRP A 166 14.06 8.00 0.25
C TRP A 166 14.24 7.11 -0.98
N ALA A 167 13.20 6.98 -1.80
CA ALA A 167 13.25 6.17 -3.01
C ALA A 167 14.35 6.64 -3.98
N GLY A 168 14.57 7.95 -4.10
CA GLY A 168 15.66 8.50 -4.91
C GLY A 168 17.05 8.01 -4.51
N ILE A 169 17.31 7.95 -3.20
CA ILE A 169 18.57 7.47 -2.62
C ILE A 169 18.73 5.96 -2.87
N LEU A 170 17.63 5.21 -2.79
CA LEU A 170 17.63 3.75 -2.83
C LEU A 170 17.47 3.15 -4.22
N LYS A 171 17.02 3.94 -5.20
CA LYS A 171 16.75 3.51 -6.57
C LYS A 171 17.85 2.65 -7.18
N LYS A 172 19.11 3.08 -7.02
CA LYS A 172 20.27 2.37 -7.58
C LYS A 172 20.41 0.95 -7.02
N TYR A 173 20.03 0.74 -5.75
CA TYR A 173 20.22 -0.52 -5.05
C TYR A 173 19.07 -1.51 -5.24
N VAL A 174 17.86 -1.04 -5.54
CA VAL A 174 16.67 -1.91 -5.60
C VAL A 174 16.11 -2.06 -7.01
N ILE A 175 16.53 -1.23 -7.97
CA ILE A 175 15.98 -1.25 -9.34
C ILE A 175 16.97 -1.77 -10.37
N GLU A 176 18.23 -1.34 -10.31
CA GLU A 176 19.25 -1.77 -11.27
C GLU A 176 19.63 -3.26 -11.15
N PRO A 177 19.65 -3.87 -9.95
CA PRO A 177 19.93 -5.31 -9.83
C PRO A 177 18.84 -6.19 -10.44
N ALA A 178 19.26 -7.23 -11.17
CA ALA A 178 18.37 -8.25 -11.72
C ALA A 178 17.72 -9.13 -10.64
N GLU A 179 18.44 -9.41 -9.54
CA GLU A 179 17.94 -10.23 -8.42
C GLU A 179 16.74 -9.57 -7.71
N MET A 180 16.64 -8.25 -7.76
CA MET A 180 15.49 -7.51 -7.27
C MET A 180 14.42 -7.50 -8.36
N TRP A 181 13.65 -8.58 -8.45
CA TRP A 181 12.78 -8.84 -9.59
C TRP A 181 11.35 -8.30 -9.47
N TRP A 182 10.89 -7.96 -8.26
CA TRP A 182 9.58 -7.37 -7.94
C TRP A 182 8.38 -8.15 -8.52
N PRO A 183 7.89 -9.19 -7.82
CA PRO A 183 6.87 -10.10 -8.34
C PRO A 183 5.58 -9.40 -8.77
N SER A 184 5.11 -8.42 -7.99
CA SER A 184 3.93 -7.63 -8.32
C SER A 184 4.07 -6.82 -9.62
N SER A 185 5.27 -6.31 -9.91
CA SER A 185 5.54 -5.62 -11.17
C SER A 185 5.44 -6.56 -12.37
N LEU A 186 5.91 -7.82 -12.26
CA LEU A 186 5.86 -8.78 -13.37
C LEU A 186 4.43 -9.13 -13.77
N VAL A 187 3.51 -9.21 -12.81
CA VAL A 187 2.09 -9.44 -13.11
C VAL A 187 1.50 -8.27 -13.91
N GLN A 188 1.89 -7.02 -13.60
CA GLN A 188 1.48 -5.85 -14.39
C GLN A 188 2.05 -5.91 -15.81
N VAL A 189 3.34 -6.25 -15.96
CA VAL A 189 3.98 -6.43 -17.27
C VAL A 189 3.25 -7.48 -18.11
N SER A 190 2.97 -8.65 -17.52
CA SER A 190 2.25 -9.73 -18.19
C SER A 190 0.87 -9.28 -18.68
N LEU A 191 0.14 -8.52 -17.86
CA LEU A 191 -1.16 -7.98 -18.25
C LEU A 191 -1.03 -6.95 -19.38
N PHE A 192 -0.05 -6.04 -19.33
CA PHE A 192 0.19 -5.06 -20.40
C PHE A 192 0.45 -5.76 -21.73
N ARG A 193 1.31 -6.79 -21.71
CA ARG A 193 1.61 -7.62 -22.87
C ARG A 193 0.37 -8.32 -23.40
N ALA A 194 -0.40 -9.00 -22.53
CA ALA A 194 -1.62 -9.70 -22.92
C ALA A 194 -2.68 -8.78 -23.58
N LEU A 195 -2.70 -7.49 -23.23
CA LEU A 195 -3.66 -6.52 -23.75
C LEU A 195 -3.23 -5.87 -25.09
N HIS A 196 -1.93 -5.72 -25.33
CA HIS A 196 -1.38 -5.00 -26.50
C HIS A 196 -0.75 -5.91 -27.56
N GLU A 197 -0.19 -7.06 -27.18
CA GLU A 197 0.39 -8.01 -28.12
C GLU A 197 -0.71 -8.72 -28.92
N LYS A 198 -0.60 -8.67 -30.25
CA LYS A 198 -1.50 -9.41 -31.15
C LYS A 198 -0.99 -10.84 -31.29
N GLU A 199 -1.72 -11.80 -30.74
CA GLU A 199 -1.46 -13.22 -30.99
C GLU A 199 -2.20 -13.70 -32.25
N ASN A 200 -1.49 -14.43 -33.11
CA ASN A 200 -2.06 -15.12 -34.28
C ASN A 200 -2.76 -16.44 -33.92
N SER A 201 -2.96 -16.73 -32.62
CA SER A 201 -3.60 -17.94 -32.11
C SER A 201 -5.14 -17.83 -32.07
N ARG A 202 -5.83 -18.95 -32.34
CA ARG A 202 -7.30 -19.06 -32.36
C ARG A 202 -7.96 -18.74 -31.00
N ASN A 203 -7.24 -19.00 -29.90
CA ASN A 203 -7.59 -18.64 -28.52
C ASN A 203 -6.62 -17.58 -28.02
N SER A 204 -6.92 -16.29 -28.25
CA SER A 204 -6.04 -15.22 -27.75
C SER A 204 -6.17 -15.08 -26.23
N ARG A 205 -5.06 -14.75 -25.56
CA ARG A 205 -5.04 -14.41 -24.11
C ARG A 205 -6.12 -13.39 -23.73
N GLY A 206 -6.41 -12.44 -24.61
CA GLY A 206 -7.46 -11.43 -24.41
C GLY A 206 -8.89 -11.99 -24.35
N LYS A 207 -9.22 -13.04 -25.11
CA LYS A 207 -10.54 -13.70 -25.02
C LYS A 207 -10.70 -14.42 -23.69
N PHE A 208 -9.68 -15.15 -23.26
CA PHE A 208 -9.68 -15.83 -21.96
C PHE A 208 -9.83 -14.81 -20.81
N PHE A 209 -9.08 -13.70 -20.87
CA PHE A 209 -9.19 -12.61 -19.91
C PHE A 209 -10.63 -12.08 -19.80
N LEU A 210 -11.30 -11.83 -20.93
CA LEU A 210 -12.67 -11.29 -20.92
C LEU A 210 -13.69 -12.30 -20.38
N ILE A 211 -13.54 -13.59 -20.71
CA ILE A 211 -14.40 -14.65 -20.15
C ILE A 211 -14.21 -14.72 -18.63
N ALA A 212 -12.96 -14.77 -18.15
CA ALA A 212 -12.66 -14.80 -16.73
C ALA A 212 -13.19 -13.55 -16.00
N LEU A 213 -13.07 -12.36 -16.61
CA LEU A 213 -13.59 -11.11 -16.07
C LEU A 213 -15.12 -11.17 -15.89
N VAL A 214 -15.86 -11.61 -16.91
CA VAL A 214 -17.33 -11.69 -16.85
C VAL A 214 -17.79 -12.77 -15.87
N CYS A 215 -17.16 -13.94 -15.86
CA CYS A 215 -17.45 -14.98 -14.88
C CYS A 215 -17.17 -14.51 -13.45
N SER A 216 -16.03 -13.86 -13.21
CA SER A 216 -15.65 -13.34 -11.89
C SER A 216 -16.60 -12.23 -11.44
N PHE A 217 -16.91 -11.26 -12.31
CA PHE A 217 -17.89 -10.20 -12.03
C PHE A 217 -19.26 -10.78 -11.66
N SER A 218 -19.73 -11.77 -12.42
CA SER A 218 -21.01 -12.41 -12.18
C SER A 218 -21.01 -13.20 -10.87
N TRP A 219 -19.90 -13.88 -10.55
CA TRP A 219 -19.73 -14.61 -9.31
C TRP A 219 -19.74 -13.68 -8.10
N TYR A 220 -19.02 -12.54 -8.11
CA TYR A 220 -18.95 -11.62 -6.97
C TYR A 220 -20.29 -11.07 -6.49
N ILE A 221 -21.31 -11.01 -7.37
CA ILE A 221 -22.68 -10.61 -6.98
C ILE A 221 -23.28 -11.61 -5.97
N PHE A 222 -22.90 -12.90 -6.04
CA PHE A 222 -23.43 -13.93 -5.15
C PHE A 222 -22.94 -13.78 -3.71
N PRO A 223 -21.63 -13.92 -3.39
CA PRO A 223 -21.15 -13.75 -2.02
C PRO A 223 -21.27 -12.28 -1.57
N GLY A 224 -21.18 -11.30 -2.47
CA GLY A 224 -21.21 -9.89 -2.08
C GLY A 224 -22.60 -9.32 -1.78
N TYR A 225 -23.68 -9.89 -2.34
CA TYR A 225 -25.03 -9.30 -2.21
C TYR A 225 -26.14 -10.34 -2.06
N LEU A 226 -26.23 -11.32 -2.97
CA LEU A 226 -27.38 -12.24 -2.98
C LEU A 226 -27.36 -13.25 -1.84
N PHE A 227 -26.17 -13.77 -1.49
CA PHE A 227 -26.01 -14.79 -0.45
C PHE A 227 -24.68 -14.63 0.29
N PRO A 228 -24.60 -13.68 1.25
CA PRO A 228 -23.38 -13.36 2.00
C PRO A 228 -22.75 -14.52 2.78
N THR A 229 -23.52 -15.56 3.10
CA THR A 229 -23.01 -16.77 3.77
C THR A 229 -21.92 -17.47 2.96
N LEU A 230 -21.90 -17.32 1.63
CA LEU A 230 -20.83 -17.86 0.77
C LEU A 230 -19.46 -17.18 1.00
N SER A 231 -19.45 -15.95 1.51
CA SER A 231 -18.19 -15.26 1.85
C SER A 231 -17.51 -15.89 3.06
N ASN A 232 -18.24 -16.53 3.98
CA ASN A 232 -17.64 -17.19 5.14
C ASN A 232 -18.45 -18.40 5.61
N ILE A 233 -18.05 -19.59 5.14
CA ILE A 233 -18.65 -20.87 5.48
C ILE A 233 -17.82 -21.53 6.58
N SER A 234 -18.21 -21.30 7.84
CA SER A 234 -17.58 -21.94 9.00
C SER A 234 -18.23 -23.29 9.32
N LEU A 235 -17.65 -24.39 8.81
CA LEU A 235 -18.23 -25.74 8.97
C LEU A 235 -18.37 -26.14 10.45
N LEU A 236 -17.41 -25.77 11.29
CA LEU A 236 -17.44 -26.10 12.71
C LEU A 236 -18.56 -25.35 13.45
N CYS A 237 -18.87 -24.12 13.04
CA CYS A 237 -19.99 -23.35 13.58
C CYS A 237 -21.34 -23.94 13.15
N LEU A 238 -21.42 -24.47 11.92
CA LEU A 238 -22.62 -25.15 11.42
C LEU A 238 -22.86 -26.49 12.13
N ALA A 239 -21.79 -27.24 12.41
CA ALA A 239 -21.88 -28.50 13.13
C ALA A 239 -22.25 -28.31 14.62
N PHE A 240 -21.74 -27.25 15.26
CA PHE A 240 -21.95 -26.98 16.68
C PHE A 240 -22.44 -25.54 16.94
N PRO A 241 -23.68 -25.21 16.55
CA PRO A 241 -24.17 -23.82 16.56
C PRO A 241 -24.30 -23.23 17.98
N LYS A 242 -24.48 -24.06 19.01
CA LYS A 242 -24.66 -23.61 20.40
C LYS A 242 -23.37 -23.57 21.22
N SER A 243 -22.25 -24.05 20.68
CA SER A 243 -20.99 -24.16 21.43
C SER A 243 -20.13 -22.93 21.22
N VAL A 244 -19.88 -22.18 22.31
CA VAL A 244 -19.01 -20.99 22.28
C VAL A 244 -17.58 -21.36 21.89
N THR A 245 -17.06 -22.49 22.37
CA THR A 245 -15.71 -22.95 22.01
C THR A 245 -15.61 -23.34 20.54
N ALA A 246 -16.64 -24.01 19.99
CA ALA A 246 -16.69 -24.32 18.57
C ALA A 246 -16.74 -23.06 17.70
N GLN A 247 -17.46 -22.02 18.15
CA GLN A 247 -17.48 -20.72 17.48
C GLN A 247 -16.13 -20.00 17.58
N GLN A 248 -15.46 -20.00 18.74
CA GLN A 248 -14.14 -19.39 18.92
C GLN A 248 -13.06 -20.06 18.04
N ILE A 249 -13.11 -21.38 17.91
CA ILE A 249 -12.16 -22.15 17.09
C ILE A 249 -12.51 -22.02 15.59
N GLY A 250 -13.80 -22.12 15.27
CA GLY A 250 -14.28 -22.36 13.93
C GLY A 250 -14.72 -21.14 13.14
N SER A 251 -15.09 -20.04 13.79
CA SER A 251 -15.60 -18.85 13.10
C SER A 251 -14.49 -18.16 12.33
N GLY A 252 -14.73 -17.87 11.05
CA GLY A 252 -13.80 -17.11 10.22
C GLY A 252 -13.87 -15.59 10.42
N MET A 253 -14.93 -15.08 11.06
CA MET A 253 -15.11 -13.63 11.33
C MET A 253 -14.71 -13.24 12.75
N LYS A 254 -14.99 -14.09 13.73
CA LYS A 254 -14.84 -13.80 15.16
C LYS A 254 -14.01 -14.83 15.91
N GLY A 255 -13.35 -15.73 15.19
CA GLY A 255 -12.60 -16.85 15.75
C GLY A 255 -11.30 -17.11 14.99
N LEU A 256 -10.72 -18.30 15.21
CA LEU A 256 -9.44 -18.71 14.62
C LEU A 256 -9.59 -19.23 13.18
N GLY A 257 -10.82 -19.42 12.68
CA GLY A 257 -11.08 -19.83 11.30
C GLY A 257 -10.76 -21.29 10.96
N ILE A 258 -10.63 -22.20 11.94
CA ILE A 258 -10.41 -23.63 11.64
C ILE A 258 -11.64 -24.20 10.92
N ALA A 259 -11.42 -24.82 9.76
CA ALA A 259 -12.49 -25.32 8.88
C ALA A 259 -13.48 -24.23 8.42
N SER A 260 -13.01 -22.98 8.31
CA SER A 260 -13.71 -21.93 7.58
C SER A 260 -13.25 -21.90 6.13
N PHE A 261 -14.22 -21.86 5.23
CA PHE A 261 -14.00 -21.77 3.79
C PHE A 261 -14.66 -20.50 3.26
N THR A 262 -14.05 -19.89 2.26
CA THR A 262 -14.63 -18.76 1.56
C THR A 262 -14.65 -19.06 0.07
N THR A 263 -15.76 -18.72 -0.60
CA THR A 263 -15.82 -18.70 -2.07
C THR A 263 -15.67 -17.28 -2.61
N ASP A 264 -15.33 -16.32 -1.74
CA ASP A 264 -15.17 -14.92 -2.06
C ASP A 264 -13.68 -14.57 -2.10
N TRP A 265 -13.19 -14.29 -3.31
CA TRP A 265 -11.78 -13.93 -3.49
C TRP A 265 -11.41 -12.61 -2.82
N SER A 266 -12.39 -11.71 -2.57
CA SER A 266 -12.12 -10.47 -1.84
C SER A 266 -11.74 -10.76 -0.39
N VAL A 267 -12.38 -11.74 0.26
CA VAL A 267 -12.02 -12.20 1.60
C VAL A 267 -10.61 -12.77 1.62
N VAL A 268 -10.26 -13.61 0.63
CA VAL A 268 -8.90 -14.20 0.49
C VAL A 268 -7.83 -13.14 0.31
N ALA A 269 -8.07 -12.15 -0.56
CA ALA A 269 -7.06 -11.17 -0.97
C ALA A 269 -7.02 -9.90 -0.08
N SER A 270 -8.03 -9.66 0.74
CA SER A 270 -8.22 -8.40 1.50
C SER A 270 -7.02 -7.97 2.35
N PHE A 271 -6.37 -8.92 3.05
CA PHE A 271 -5.36 -8.59 4.05
C PHE A 271 -3.91 -8.86 3.60
N LEU A 272 -3.64 -10.02 2.99
CA LEU A 272 -2.30 -10.41 2.52
C LEU A 272 -2.06 -10.12 1.03
N GLY A 273 -3.04 -9.50 0.36
CA GLY A 273 -3.02 -9.33 -1.09
C GLY A 273 -3.26 -10.64 -1.83
N SER A 274 -3.05 -10.63 -3.15
CA SER A 274 -3.25 -11.82 -3.97
C SER A 274 -2.11 -12.82 -3.77
N PRO A 275 -2.38 -14.06 -3.31
CA PRO A 275 -1.34 -15.08 -3.14
C PRO A 275 -0.74 -15.52 -4.48
N LEU A 276 -1.43 -15.31 -5.60
CA LEU A 276 -0.96 -15.69 -6.94
C LEU A 276 0.28 -14.91 -7.40
N VAL A 277 0.56 -13.78 -6.75
CA VAL A 277 1.68 -12.89 -7.07
C VAL A 277 2.90 -13.18 -6.21
N THR A 278 2.68 -13.86 -5.07
CA THR A 278 3.71 -14.10 -4.07
C THR A 278 4.43 -15.41 -4.36
N PRO A 279 5.78 -15.47 -4.31
CA PRO A 279 6.52 -16.71 -4.54
C PRO A 279 6.14 -17.81 -3.54
N PHE A 280 6.15 -19.07 -3.99
CA PHE A 280 5.72 -20.21 -3.19
C PHE A 280 6.47 -20.35 -1.85
N PHE A 281 7.79 -20.13 -1.84
CA PHE A 281 8.57 -20.21 -0.60
C PHE A 281 8.11 -19.18 0.44
N ALA A 282 7.74 -17.97 0.02
CA ALA A 282 7.25 -16.92 0.91
C ALA A 282 5.87 -17.29 1.46
N ILE A 283 4.99 -17.86 0.62
CA ILE A 283 3.68 -18.38 1.06
C ILE A 283 3.86 -19.46 2.12
N LEU A 284 4.75 -20.43 1.91
CA LEU A 284 5.03 -21.48 2.89
C LEU A 284 5.53 -20.91 4.23
N ASN A 285 6.44 -19.93 4.20
CA ASN A 285 6.94 -19.29 5.43
C ASN A 285 5.82 -18.57 6.20
N VAL A 286 4.98 -17.80 5.49
CA VAL A 286 3.82 -17.14 6.10
C VAL A 286 2.84 -18.17 6.67
N PHE A 287 2.58 -19.26 5.95
CA PHE A 287 1.70 -20.33 6.41
C PHE A 287 2.21 -21.03 7.67
N VAL A 288 3.50 -21.38 7.72
CA VAL A 288 4.12 -21.99 8.91
C VAL A 288 4.06 -21.03 10.10
N GLY A 289 4.38 -19.75 9.90
CA GLY A 289 4.26 -18.72 10.92
C GLY A 289 2.83 -18.56 11.42
N TYR A 290 1.85 -18.49 10.49
CA TYR A 290 0.43 -18.44 10.81
C TYR A 290 -0.01 -19.65 11.63
N PHE A 291 0.35 -20.87 11.22
CA PHE A 291 0.00 -22.09 11.95
C PHE A 291 0.58 -22.08 13.37
N ALA A 292 1.86 -21.75 13.52
CA ALA A 292 2.52 -21.71 14.83
C ALA A 292 1.88 -20.67 15.77
N VAL A 293 1.55 -19.49 15.25
CA VAL A 293 1.00 -18.40 16.07
C VAL A 293 -0.48 -18.63 16.36
N VAL A 294 -1.30 -18.82 15.33
CA VAL A 294 -2.77 -18.84 15.45
C VAL A 294 -3.27 -20.17 16.03
N TYR A 295 -2.63 -21.30 15.73
CA TYR A 295 -3.12 -22.61 16.14
C TYR A 295 -2.35 -23.26 17.30
N LEU A 296 -1.14 -22.80 17.62
CA LEU A 296 -0.40 -23.30 18.78
C LEU A 296 -0.30 -22.24 19.88
N LEU A 297 0.28 -21.08 19.57
CA LEU A 297 0.63 -20.07 20.55
C LEU A 297 -0.60 -19.40 21.17
N ILE A 298 -1.56 -18.96 20.35
CA ILE A 298 -2.79 -18.31 20.83
C ILE A 298 -3.65 -19.27 21.68
N PRO A 299 -3.96 -20.50 21.24
CA PRO A 299 -4.68 -21.47 22.06
C PRO A 299 -3.96 -21.81 23.36
N GLY A 300 -2.63 -21.99 23.31
CA GLY A 300 -1.81 -22.25 24.50
C GLY A 300 -1.86 -21.10 25.51
N ALA A 301 -1.77 -19.86 25.04
CA ALA A 301 -1.86 -18.67 25.88
C ALA A 301 -3.27 -18.45 26.47
N TYR A 302 -4.32 -18.65 25.68
CA TYR A 302 -5.71 -18.40 26.09
C TYR A 302 -6.26 -19.51 26.99
N TRP A 303 -6.29 -20.77 26.51
CA TRP A 303 -6.92 -21.87 27.24
C TRP A 303 -5.98 -22.50 28.26
N GLY A 304 -4.70 -22.70 27.89
CA GLY A 304 -3.71 -23.41 28.69
C GLY A 304 -3.20 -22.59 29.88
N LEU A 305 -2.59 -21.43 29.61
CA LEU A 305 -1.94 -20.61 30.63
C LEU A 305 -2.82 -19.49 31.19
N ASN A 306 -3.94 -19.16 30.51
CA ASN A 306 -4.77 -17.99 30.82
C ASN A 306 -3.92 -16.70 31.03
N LEU A 307 -2.98 -16.49 30.12
CA LEU A 307 -1.99 -15.41 30.24
C LEU A 307 -2.71 -14.05 30.30
N TYR A 308 -2.33 -13.19 31.26
CA TYR A 308 -2.97 -11.88 31.49
C TYR A 308 -4.48 -11.91 31.75
N ASN A 309 -5.00 -13.01 32.33
CA ASN A 309 -6.45 -13.21 32.51
C ASN A 309 -7.23 -13.17 31.18
N ALA A 310 -6.62 -13.70 30.11
CA ALA A 310 -7.17 -13.66 28.76
C ALA A 310 -8.63 -14.13 28.64
N LYS A 311 -9.07 -15.10 29.46
CA LYS A 311 -10.45 -15.63 29.45
C LYS A 311 -11.53 -14.62 29.84
N THR A 312 -11.16 -13.49 30.46
CA THR A 312 -12.08 -12.39 30.76
C THR A 312 -12.45 -11.61 29.49
N PHE A 313 -11.65 -11.73 28.43
CA PHE A 313 -11.80 -10.98 27.18
C PHE A 313 -12.15 -11.92 26.02
N PRO A 314 -12.77 -11.40 24.95
CA PRO A 314 -12.93 -12.16 23.71
C PRO A 314 -11.57 -12.60 23.15
N LEU A 315 -11.49 -13.84 22.65
CA LEU A 315 -10.28 -14.39 22.03
C LEU A 315 -9.74 -13.48 20.92
N PHE A 316 -10.65 -13.00 20.06
CA PHE A 316 -10.37 -12.13 18.93
C PHE A 316 -11.25 -10.88 19.02
N SER A 317 -10.65 -9.73 19.29
CA SER A 317 -11.34 -8.43 19.30
C SER A 317 -10.36 -7.27 19.18
N SER A 318 -10.74 -6.24 18.41
CA SER A 318 -10.03 -4.97 18.29
C SER A 318 -10.41 -3.94 19.36
N HIS A 319 -11.40 -4.25 20.21
CA HIS A 319 -11.82 -3.35 21.27
C HIS A 319 -10.84 -3.36 22.45
N LEU A 320 -10.85 -2.26 23.19
CA LEU A 320 -10.13 -2.09 24.45
C LEU A 320 -11.05 -2.46 25.61
N PHE A 321 -10.50 -3.11 26.64
CA PHE A 321 -11.28 -3.61 27.78
C PHE A 321 -10.79 -3.07 29.12
N ASP A 322 -11.68 -2.98 30.10
CA ASP A 322 -11.33 -2.78 31.51
C ASP A 322 -11.01 -4.12 32.20
N ARG A 323 -10.69 -4.11 33.50
CA ARG A 323 -10.39 -5.34 34.24
C ARG A 323 -11.55 -6.35 34.29
N GLY A 324 -12.79 -5.86 34.13
CA GLY A 324 -14.02 -6.66 34.17
C GLY A 324 -14.43 -7.24 32.82
N GLY A 325 -13.73 -6.90 31.74
CA GLY A 325 -14.07 -7.33 30.38
C GLY A 325 -15.11 -6.44 29.69
N GLN A 326 -15.44 -5.28 30.25
CA GLN A 326 -16.30 -4.29 29.61
C GLN A 326 -15.49 -3.39 28.68
N THR A 327 -16.15 -2.79 27.69
CA THR A 327 -15.50 -1.88 26.76
C THR A 327 -14.96 -0.65 27.48
N TYR A 328 -13.68 -0.35 27.26
CA TYR A 328 -12.99 0.75 27.92
C TYR A 328 -13.46 2.09 27.35
N ASN A 329 -13.92 3.00 28.21
CA ASN A 329 -14.31 4.35 27.79
C ASN A 329 -13.06 5.22 27.58
N VAL A 330 -12.62 5.35 26.32
CA VAL A 330 -11.45 6.16 25.96
C VAL A 330 -11.73 7.66 26.05
N SER A 331 -12.95 8.10 25.74
CA SER A 331 -13.32 9.52 25.76
C SER A 331 -13.31 10.11 27.17
N ALA A 332 -13.49 9.29 28.21
CA ALA A 332 -13.43 9.73 29.60
C ALA A 332 -12.01 10.07 30.09
N ILE A 333 -10.97 9.50 29.46
CA ILE A 333 -9.57 9.63 29.92
C ILE A 333 -8.75 10.62 29.09
N VAL A 334 -9.28 11.17 28.01
CA VAL A 334 -8.58 12.17 27.19
C VAL A 334 -9.17 13.54 27.48
N ASN A 335 -8.33 14.46 27.93
CA ASN A 335 -8.76 15.81 28.28
C ASN A 335 -8.89 16.73 27.05
N ASP A 336 -9.33 17.96 27.32
CA ASP A 336 -9.46 19.03 26.36
C ASP A 336 -8.14 19.56 25.74
N LYS A 337 -7.02 18.87 25.90
CA LYS A 337 -5.73 19.23 25.31
C LYS A 337 -5.11 18.07 24.54
N PHE A 338 -5.90 17.03 24.23
CA PHE A 338 -5.40 15.75 23.72
C PHE A 338 -4.30 15.17 24.63
N GLU A 339 -4.43 15.36 25.93
CA GLU A 339 -3.54 14.78 26.92
C GLU A 339 -4.32 13.75 27.73
N ILE A 340 -3.65 12.65 28.08
CA ILE A 340 -4.25 11.66 28.97
C ILE A 340 -4.45 12.30 30.35
N ASN A 341 -5.70 12.30 30.83
CA ASN A 341 -6.07 12.65 32.19
C ASN A 341 -5.67 11.50 33.11
N LEU A 342 -4.45 11.58 33.66
CA LEU A 342 -3.88 10.58 34.55
C LEU A 342 -4.79 10.26 35.75
N PRO A 343 -5.38 11.24 36.47
CA PRO A 343 -6.36 10.95 37.51
C PRO A 343 -7.57 10.12 37.04
N ALA A 344 -8.15 10.45 35.88
CA ALA A 344 -9.28 9.69 35.34
C ALA A 344 -8.86 8.27 34.93
N TYR A 345 -7.67 8.13 34.36
CA TYR A 345 -7.07 6.85 34.01
C TYR A 345 -6.80 5.96 35.24
N GLU A 346 -6.26 6.54 36.32
CA GLU A 346 -6.02 5.81 37.58
C GLU A 346 -7.34 5.35 38.22
N ASN A 347 -8.41 6.15 38.13
CA ASN A 347 -9.74 5.79 38.64
C ASN A 347 -10.40 4.68 37.82
N GLN A 348 -10.32 4.74 36.49
CA GLN A 348 -10.90 3.74 35.59
C GLN A 348 -10.08 2.45 35.52
N GLY A 349 -8.79 2.54 35.81
CA GLY A 349 -7.85 1.42 35.81
C GLY A 349 -7.20 1.16 34.46
N HIS A 350 -6.35 0.14 34.43
CA HIS A 350 -5.55 -0.21 33.26
C HIS A 350 -6.40 -0.69 32.08
N ILE A 351 -5.86 -0.46 30.87
CA ILE A 351 -6.44 -0.93 29.62
C ILE A 351 -5.94 -2.35 29.34
N TYR A 352 -6.88 -3.23 29.00
CA TYR A 352 -6.62 -4.61 28.61
C TYR A 352 -6.94 -4.81 27.13
N LEU A 353 -6.18 -5.71 26.51
CA LEU A 353 -6.31 -6.10 25.10
C LEU A 353 -6.65 -7.58 25.03
N SER A 354 -7.30 -8.00 23.94
CA SER A 354 -7.45 -9.42 23.65
C SER A 354 -6.08 -10.09 23.52
N ILE A 355 -5.98 -11.35 23.91
CA ILE A 355 -4.71 -12.09 23.87
C ILE A 355 -4.16 -12.18 22.44
N PHE A 356 -5.05 -12.26 21.44
CA PHE A 356 -4.70 -12.22 20.03
C PHE A 356 -3.93 -10.94 19.70
N PHE A 357 -4.46 -9.77 20.07
CA PHE A 357 -3.81 -8.49 19.82
C PHE A 357 -2.49 -8.36 20.58
N ALA A 358 -2.46 -8.73 21.86
CA ALA A 358 -1.26 -8.64 22.68
C ALA A 358 -0.09 -9.45 22.11
N LEU A 359 -0.34 -10.71 21.74
CA LEU A 359 0.67 -11.59 21.15
C LEU A 359 1.11 -11.13 19.76
N THR A 360 0.16 -10.67 18.93
CA THR A 360 0.46 -10.15 17.60
C THR A 360 1.34 -8.91 17.69
N TYR A 361 1.13 -8.02 18.66
CA TYR A 361 1.99 -6.86 18.89
C TYR A 361 3.40 -7.30 19.31
N GLY A 362 3.51 -8.27 20.24
CA GLY A 362 4.78 -8.86 20.63
C GLY A 362 5.58 -9.42 19.45
N LEU A 363 4.91 -10.18 18.57
CA LEU A 363 5.52 -10.77 17.38
C LEU A 363 5.91 -9.73 16.32
N ASN A 364 5.17 -8.62 16.21
CA ASN A 364 5.56 -7.52 15.33
C ASN A 364 6.92 -6.92 15.72
N PHE A 365 7.24 -6.79 17.02
CA PHE A 365 8.57 -6.36 17.44
C PHE A 365 9.66 -7.35 17.04
N ALA A 366 9.40 -8.65 17.21
CA ALA A 366 10.31 -9.69 16.77
C ALA A 366 10.51 -9.67 15.25
N ALA A 367 9.45 -9.41 14.47
CA ALA A 367 9.52 -9.35 13.01
C ALA A 367 10.39 -8.20 12.50
N VAL A 368 10.37 -7.03 13.15
CA VAL A 368 11.22 -5.88 12.78
C VAL A 368 12.71 -6.22 13.00
N VAL A 369 13.05 -6.83 14.13
CA VAL A 369 14.44 -7.25 14.40
C VAL A 369 14.85 -8.39 13.47
N ALA A 370 13.96 -9.36 13.24
CA ALA A 370 14.20 -10.46 12.30
C ALA A 370 14.44 -9.95 10.88
N THR A 371 13.74 -8.90 10.45
CA THR A 371 13.93 -8.25 9.14
C THR A 371 15.37 -7.74 8.98
N LEU A 372 15.88 -7.00 9.98
CA LEU A 372 17.25 -6.49 9.95
C LEU A 372 18.28 -7.62 9.97
N THR A 373 18.08 -8.62 10.83
CA THR A 373 18.98 -9.76 10.95
C THR A 373 18.99 -10.60 9.67
N HIS A 374 17.82 -10.86 9.08
CA HIS A 374 17.69 -11.63 7.84
C HIS A 374 18.42 -10.93 6.69
N VAL A 375 18.13 -9.65 6.46
CA VAL A 375 18.82 -8.89 5.40
C VAL A 375 20.32 -8.77 5.68
N GLY A 376 20.72 -8.56 6.94
CA GLY A 376 22.13 -8.46 7.32
C GLY A 376 22.92 -9.76 7.12
N VAL A 377 22.32 -10.91 7.43
CA VAL A 377 22.99 -12.22 7.33
C VAL A 377 22.95 -12.78 5.92
N PHE A 378 21.79 -12.78 5.26
CA PHE A 378 21.60 -13.46 3.98
C PHE A 378 21.91 -12.55 2.79
N ASN A 379 21.44 -11.31 2.82
CA ASN A 379 21.68 -10.36 1.72
C ASN A 379 22.87 -9.43 2.00
N GLY A 380 23.40 -9.39 3.23
CA GLY A 380 24.42 -8.40 3.61
C GLY A 380 25.71 -8.51 2.81
N LYS A 381 26.18 -9.73 2.54
CA LYS A 381 27.35 -9.97 1.69
C LYS A 381 27.12 -9.47 0.27
N GLU A 382 25.97 -9.79 -0.30
CA GLU A 382 25.59 -9.38 -1.65
C GLU A 382 25.40 -7.86 -1.75
N ILE A 383 24.73 -7.24 -0.77
CA ILE A 383 24.58 -5.78 -0.64
C ILE A 383 25.95 -5.11 -0.55
N TYR A 384 26.89 -5.66 0.23
CA TYR A 384 28.23 -5.11 0.39
C TYR A 384 29.09 -5.28 -0.87
N GLU A 385 29.09 -6.47 -1.47
CA GLU A 385 29.76 -6.75 -2.74
C GLU A 385 29.21 -5.86 -3.85
N ARG A 386 27.90 -5.63 -3.89
CA ARG A 386 27.26 -4.72 -4.84
C ARG A 386 27.47 -3.26 -4.48
N PHE A 387 27.56 -2.87 -3.21
CA PHE A 387 27.99 -1.53 -2.84
C PHE A 387 29.39 -1.24 -3.39
N ARG A 388 30.28 -2.25 -3.36
CA ARG A 388 31.62 -2.19 -3.95
C ARG A 388 31.61 -2.30 -5.48
N ALA A 389 30.75 -3.13 -6.06
CA ALA A 389 30.63 -3.38 -7.49
C ALA A 389 29.75 -2.36 -8.23
N SER A 390 28.98 -1.52 -7.53
CA SER A 390 28.21 -0.38 -8.04
C SER A 390 29.08 0.63 -8.81
N TYR A 391 30.41 0.49 -8.71
CA TYR A 391 31.42 1.19 -9.48
C TYR A 391 32.02 0.41 -10.68
N LYS A 392 31.89 -0.93 -10.77
CA LYS A 392 32.59 -1.76 -11.79
C LYS A 392 31.82 -3.00 -12.32
N GLY A 393 30.63 -3.32 -11.81
CA GLY A 393 29.89 -4.54 -12.13
C GLY A 393 29.19 -4.49 -13.49
N LYS A 394 28.96 -5.67 -14.09
CA LYS A 394 28.18 -5.83 -15.33
C LYS A 394 26.71 -5.46 -15.06
N PRO A 395 26.11 -4.52 -15.81
CA PRO A 395 24.71 -4.16 -15.67
C PRO A 395 23.79 -5.21 -16.29
N ASP A 396 22.60 -5.39 -15.71
CA ASP A 396 21.51 -6.20 -16.29
C ASP A 396 21.11 -5.70 -17.70
N ILE A 397 20.53 -6.57 -18.54
CA ILE A 397 20.09 -6.21 -19.89
C ILE A 397 19.08 -5.07 -19.87
N HIS A 398 18.10 -5.09 -18.96
CA HIS A 398 17.10 -4.03 -18.89
C HIS A 398 17.74 -2.71 -18.43
N THR A 399 18.74 -2.79 -17.54
CA THR A 399 19.54 -1.62 -17.17
C THR A 399 20.34 -1.08 -18.35
N ARG A 400 20.92 -1.94 -19.20
CA ARG A 400 21.62 -1.54 -20.42
C ARG A 400 20.69 -0.86 -21.42
N LEU A 401 19.48 -1.39 -21.65
CA LEU A 401 18.47 -0.78 -22.51
C LEU A 401 18.04 0.60 -21.97
N MET A 402 17.85 0.71 -20.66
CA MET A 402 17.42 1.94 -20.01
C MET A 402 18.45 3.08 -20.05
N ARG A 403 19.74 2.79 -20.31
CA ARG A 403 20.78 3.82 -20.50
C ARG A 403 20.54 4.71 -21.72
N LYS A 404 19.72 4.27 -22.70
CA LYS A 404 19.33 5.10 -23.85
C LYS A 404 18.46 6.29 -23.44
N TYR A 405 17.79 6.21 -22.29
CA TYR A 405 16.96 7.29 -21.77
C TYR A 405 17.72 8.22 -20.84
N LYS A 406 17.34 9.50 -20.85
CA LYS A 406 17.90 10.48 -19.92
C LYS A 406 17.54 10.11 -18.48
N ALA A 407 18.56 9.86 -17.66
CA ALA A 407 18.39 9.60 -16.24
C ALA A 407 17.79 10.81 -15.51
N ILE A 408 17.16 10.53 -14.36
CA ILE A 408 16.67 11.57 -13.45
C ILE A 408 17.86 12.15 -12.70
N PRO A 409 18.05 13.47 -12.68
CA PRO A 409 19.07 14.08 -11.83
C PRO A 409 18.79 13.80 -10.35
N ASN A 410 19.80 13.35 -9.59
CA ASN A 410 19.64 13.03 -8.17
C ASN A 410 19.13 14.24 -7.34
N TRP A 411 19.43 15.46 -7.76
CA TRP A 411 18.97 16.68 -7.08
C TRP A 411 17.45 16.84 -7.07
N TRP A 412 16.70 16.22 -7.99
CA TRP A 412 15.22 16.24 -7.95
C TRP A 412 14.72 15.56 -6.68
N PHE A 413 15.31 14.42 -6.32
CA PHE A 413 14.97 13.68 -5.10
C PHE A 413 15.41 14.42 -3.84
N TYR A 414 16.62 14.99 -3.84
CA TYR A 414 17.11 15.78 -2.70
C TYR A 414 16.26 17.03 -2.49
N LEU A 415 15.85 17.71 -3.56
CA LEU A 415 14.97 18.88 -3.47
C LEU A 415 13.62 18.50 -2.86
N MET A 416 12.99 17.40 -3.31
CA MET A 416 11.73 16.92 -2.75
C MET A 416 11.86 16.53 -1.27
N LEU A 417 12.97 15.88 -0.90
CA LEU A 417 13.26 15.52 0.47
C LEU A 417 13.41 16.76 1.37
N VAL A 418 14.21 17.75 0.93
CA VAL A 418 14.44 18.98 1.69
C VAL A 418 13.15 19.80 1.82
N LEU A 419 12.38 19.95 0.73
CA LEU A 419 11.12 20.70 0.74
C LEU A 419 10.07 20.04 1.65
N SER A 420 9.90 18.71 1.55
CA SER A 420 8.95 17.99 2.40
C SER A 420 9.35 18.03 3.87
N LEU A 421 10.63 17.82 4.19
CA LEU A 421 11.12 17.91 5.56
C LEU A 421 10.98 19.33 6.12
N ALA A 422 11.28 20.36 5.33
CA ALA A 422 11.11 21.75 5.75
C ALA A 422 9.64 22.10 6.01
N LEU A 423 8.71 21.69 5.14
CA LEU A 423 7.27 21.88 5.34
C LEU A 423 6.76 21.11 6.55
N SER A 424 7.22 19.88 6.79
CA SER A 424 6.90 19.11 8.00
C SER A 424 7.46 19.78 9.27
N LEU A 425 8.65 20.38 9.21
CA LEU A 425 9.20 21.15 10.34
C LEU A 425 8.37 22.40 10.62
N VAL A 426 7.93 23.12 9.58
CA VAL A 426 7.02 24.26 9.71
C VAL A 426 5.72 23.83 10.41
N LEU A 427 5.14 22.69 10.00
CA LEU A 427 3.96 22.12 10.66
C LEU A 427 4.22 21.84 12.16
N CYS A 428 5.35 21.22 12.50
CA CYS A 428 5.70 20.87 13.88
C CYS A 428 6.00 22.09 14.76
N ILE A 429 6.56 23.17 14.19
CA ILE A 429 6.97 24.37 14.94
C ILE A 429 5.82 25.36 15.08
N PHE A 430 5.15 25.70 13.98
CA PHE A 430 4.14 26.76 13.95
C PHE A 430 2.72 26.25 14.23
N MET A 431 2.46 24.96 14.03
CA MET A 431 1.12 24.36 14.23
C MET A 431 1.14 23.29 15.34
N LYS A 432 1.99 23.51 16.34
CA LYS A 432 2.18 22.60 17.48
C LYS A 432 0.89 22.29 18.23
N ASP A 433 0.00 23.28 18.35
CA ASP A 433 -1.27 23.12 19.07
C ASP A 433 -2.25 22.16 18.38
N GLN A 434 -2.06 21.89 17.08
CA GLN A 434 -2.91 21.00 16.28
C GLN A 434 -2.30 19.60 16.12
N VAL A 435 -0.99 19.49 15.87
CA VAL A 435 -0.31 18.22 15.54
C VAL A 435 0.45 17.62 16.74
N GLN A 436 0.83 18.44 17.72
CA GLN A 436 1.52 18.07 18.96
C GLN A 436 2.88 17.36 18.82
N LEU A 437 3.33 17.05 17.60
CA LEU A 437 4.60 16.41 17.31
C LEU A 437 5.74 17.42 17.49
N PRO A 438 6.73 17.15 18.37
CA PRO A 438 7.90 18.02 18.48
C PRO A 438 8.83 17.87 17.27
N TRP A 439 9.57 18.92 16.94
CA TRP A 439 10.49 18.96 15.78
C TRP A 439 11.53 17.84 15.78
N TRP A 440 12.05 17.44 16.95
CA TRP A 440 13.01 16.34 17.07
C TRP A 440 12.36 14.99 16.77
N GLY A 441 11.06 14.84 17.06
CA GLY A 441 10.29 13.63 16.79
C GLY A 441 10.16 13.38 15.30
N LEU A 442 10.00 14.43 14.50
CA LEU A 442 10.01 14.34 13.04
C LEU A 442 11.36 13.85 12.50
N ILE A 443 12.47 14.42 12.96
CA ILE A 443 13.81 14.02 12.53
C ILE A 443 14.07 12.55 12.90
N PHE A 444 13.65 12.16 14.10
CA PHE A 444 13.79 10.79 14.56
C PHE A 444 12.94 9.80 13.74
N ALA A 445 11.69 10.16 13.42
CA ALA A 445 10.83 9.37 12.54
C ALA A 445 11.44 9.22 11.13
N ALA A 446 11.98 10.32 10.57
CA ALA A 446 12.65 10.31 9.27
C ALA A 446 13.91 9.43 9.26
N ALA A 447 14.73 9.48 10.32
CA ALA A 447 15.90 8.63 10.47
C ALA A 447 15.52 7.14 10.55
N LEU A 448 14.49 6.82 11.34
CA LEU A 448 13.96 5.46 11.45
C LEU A 448 13.45 4.97 10.10
N ALA A 449 12.62 5.75 9.41
CA ALA A 449 12.12 5.41 8.09
C ALA A 449 13.26 5.12 7.11
N LEU A 450 14.27 6.00 7.03
CA LEU A 450 15.40 5.85 6.12
C LEU A 450 16.19 4.55 6.36
N ILE A 451 16.48 4.21 7.64
CA ILE A 451 17.23 3.00 8.00
C ILE A 451 16.48 1.74 7.56
N PHE A 452 15.17 1.70 7.81
CA PHE A 452 14.36 0.52 7.52
C PHE A 452 13.89 0.42 6.06
N THR A 453 13.91 1.52 5.30
CA THR A 453 13.44 1.51 3.91
C THR A 453 14.26 0.56 3.03
N LEU A 454 15.59 0.52 3.16
CA LEU A 454 16.42 -0.36 2.33
C LEU A 454 16.17 -1.86 2.62
N PRO A 455 16.27 -2.35 3.88
CA PRO A 455 15.99 -3.75 4.19
C PRO A 455 14.58 -4.19 3.77
N ILE A 456 13.57 -3.36 4.05
CA ILE A 456 12.19 -3.68 3.71
C ILE A 456 11.99 -3.69 2.19
N SER A 457 12.58 -2.75 1.45
CA SER A 457 12.53 -2.76 -0.01
C SER A 457 13.13 -4.03 -0.62
N ILE A 458 14.22 -4.57 -0.05
CA ILE A 458 14.85 -5.81 -0.52
C ILE A 458 13.94 -7.02 -0.29
N ILE A 459 13.32 -7.12 0.88
CA ILE A 459 12.37 -8.20 1.18
C ILE A 459 11.16 -8.08 0.26
N THR A 460 10.59 -6.88 0.08
CA THR A 460 9.45 -6.68 -0.83
C THR A 460 9.80 -7.02 -2.27
N ALA A 461 10.99 -6.63 -2.75
CA ALA A 461 11.43 -6.88 -4.12
C ALA A 461 11.65 -8.36 -4.45
N THR A 462 11.89 -9.21 -3.45
CA THR A 462 12.16 -10.65 -3.63
C THR A 462 10.99 -11.54 -3.23
N THR A 463 10.21 -11.15 -2.21
CA THR A 463 9.14 -11.96 -1.62
C THR A 463 7.74 -11.42 -1.88
N ASN A 464 7.59 -10.20 -2.39
CA ASN A 464 6.31 -9.48 -2.47
C ASN A 464 5.61 -9.24 -1.12
N GLN A 465 6.31 -9.42 0.01
CA GLN A 465 5.83 -9.15 1.36
C GLN A 465 6.51 -7.90 1.92
N THR A 466 5.75 -7.01 2.54
CA THR A 466 6.27 -5.74 3.07
C THR A 466 6.07 -5.67 4.57
N PRO A 467 7.11 -5.93 5.38
CA PRO A 467 7.04 -5.77 6.83
C PRO A 467 6.64 -4.34 7.25
N GLY A 468 5.74 -4.25 8.23
CA GLY A 468 5.24 -2.97 8.76
C GLY A 468 6.11 -2.39 9.88
N LEU A 469 6.22 -1.06 9.94
CA LEU A 469 6.86 -0.32 11.05
C LEU A 469 5.84 0.36 11.97
N ASN A 470 4.55 0.17 11.72
CA ASN A 470 3.45 0.81 12.43
C ASN A 470 3.51 0.58 13.94
N VAL A 471 3.71 -0.67 14.38
CA VAL A 471 3.69 -1.02 15.82
C VAL A 471 4.92 -0.47 16.55
N ILE A 472 6.12 -0.63 15.97
CA ILE A 472 7.36 -0.20 16.63
C ILE A 472 7.46 1.32 16.75
N THR A 473 7.02 2.05 15.72
CA THR A 473 7.03 3.51 15.75
C THR A 473 6.06 4.07 16.80
N GLU A 474 4.86 3.50 16.92
CA GLU A 474 3.91 3.87 17.97
C GLU A 474 4.43 3.57 19.37
N TYR A 475 5.12 2.44 19.55
CA TYR A 475 5.64 2.05 20.85
C TYR A 475 6.80 2.94 21.30
N ILE A 476 7.75 3.22 20.40
CA ILE A 476 8.90 4.08 20.68
C ILE A 476 8.43 5.47 21.11
N MET A 477 7.53 6.09 20.34
CA MET A 477 7.07 7.44 20.68
C MET A 477 6.14 7.45 21.90
N GLY A 478 5.35 6.39 22.11
CA GLY A 478 4.55 6.21 23.32
C GLY A 478 5.38 6.18 24.62
N ILE A 479 6.62 5.64 24.57
CA ILE A 479 7.54 5.63 25.71
C ILE A 479 8.23 6.99 25.88
N ILE A 480 8.72 7.58 24.79
CA ILE A 480 9.52 8.81 24.86
C ILE A 480 8.64 10.03 25.17
N TYR A 481 7.42 10.06 24.63
CA TYR A 481 6.51 11.19 24.77
C TYR A 481 5.09 10.73 25.17
N PRO A 482 4.96 10.20 26.39
CA PRO A 482 3.71 9.63 26.87
C PRO A 482 2.61 10.68 27.01
N GLY A 483 1.36 10.24 26.96
CA GLY A 483 0.20 11.09 27.18
C GLY A 483 -0.26 11.89 25.97
N ARG A 484 0.41 11.80 24.81
CA ARG A 484 0.07 12.58 23.60
C ARG A 484 -0.30 11.69 22.40
N PRO A 485 -1.57 11.26 22.28
CA PRO A 485 -2.00 10.34 21.22
C PRO A 485 -1.81 10.92 19.81
N ILE A 486 -2.11 12.21 19.57
CA ILE A 486 -1.95 12.80 18.24
C ILE A 486 -0.48 12.83 17.81
N ALA A 487 0.43 13.24 18.72
CA ALA A 487 1.86 13.21 18.46
C ALA A 487 2.35 11.79 18.13
N ASN A 488 1.83 10.78 18.82
CA ASN A 488 2.17 9.38 18.59
C ASN A 488 1.75 8.90 17.18
N VAL A 489 0.49 9.13 16.79
CA VAL A 489 0.01 8.73 15.47
C VAL A 489 0.69 9.53 14.34
N CYS A 490 1.05 10.79 14.59
CA CYS A 490 1.85 11.58 13.65
C CYS A 490 3.26 11.01 13.48
N PHE A 491 3.94 10.66 14.58
CA PHE A 491 5.26 10.03 14.53
C PHE A 491 5.22 8.71 13.76
N LYS A 492 4.24 7.85 14.05
CA LYS A 492 3.98 6.62 13.30
C LYS A 492 3.82 6.90 11.81
N THR A 493 3.01 7.88 11.45
CA THR A 493 2.71 8.20 10.05
C THR A 493 3.97 8.64 9.32
N TYR A 494 4.77 9.54 9.90
CA TYR A 494 6.05 9.93 9.29
C TYR A 494 7.06 8.78 9.22
N GLY A 495 7.14 7.91 10.24
CA GLY A 495 8.10 6.80 10.30
C GLY A 495 7.74 5.61 9.41
N TYR A 496 6.46 5.26 9.30
CA TYR A 496 5.99 4.09 8.56
C TYR A 496 5.53 4.43 7.14
N ILE A 497 4.72 5.49 6.97
CA ILE A 497 4.11 5.77 5.65
C ILE A 497 5.15 6.31 4.69
N SER A 498 6.10 7.14 5.13
CA SER A 498 7.16 7.60 4.23
C SER A 498 7.99 6.42 3.68
N MET A 499 8.25 5.40 4.50
CA MET A 499 8.89 4.16 4.05
C MET A 499 8.01 3.38 3.07
N SER A 500 6.73 3.14 3.42
CA SER A 500 5.80 2.43 2.54
C SER A 500 5.66 3.11 1.17
N GLN A 501 5.57 4.44 1.16
CA GLN A 501 5.50 5.25 -0.07
C GLN A 501 6.80 5.15 -0.89
N ALA A 502 7.96 5.11 -0.23
CA ALA A 502 9.23 4.90 -0.90
C ALA A 502 9.29 3.52 -1.61
N VAL A 503 8.88 2.46 -0.91
CA VAL A 503 8.85 1.09 -1.46
C VAL A 503 7.92 1.01 -2.68
N SER A 504 6.71 1.56 -2.56
CA SER A 504 5.74 1.54 -3.66
C SER A 504 6.19 2.36 -4.87
N PHE A 505 6.83 3.52 -4.63
CA PHE A 505 7.43 4.33 -5.69
C PHE A 505 8.57 3.56 -6.41
N LEU A 506 9.41 2.84 -5.67
CA LEU A 506 10.45 1.98 -6.25
C LEU A 506 9.85 0.84 -7.09
N ASN A 507 8.75 0.23 -6.64
CA ASN A 507 8.04 -0.81 -7.38
C ASN A 507 7.58 -0.29 -8.76
N ASP A 508 6.91 0.87 -8.79
CA ASP A 508 6.49 1.50 -10.04
C ASP A 508 7.67 1.85 -10.95
N PHE A 509 8.79 2.30 -10.39
CA PHE A 509 10.00 2.54 -11.19
C PHE A 509 10.56 1.24 -11.78
N LYS A 510 10.46 0.10 -11.07
CA LYS A 510 10.83 -1.21 -11.62
C LYS A 510 9.86 -1.62 -12.74
N LEU A 511 8.55 -1.41 -12.57
CA LEU A 511 7.59 -1.60 -13.66
C LEU A 511 7.96 -0.76 -14.90
N GLY A 512 8.25 0.53 -14.72
CA GLY A 512 8.72 1.40 -15.80
C GLY A 512 10.04 0.94 -16.42
N HIS A 513 10.94 0.36 -15.62
CA HIS A 513 12.19 -0.24 -16.07
C HIS A 513 11.95 -1.47 -16.96
N TYR A 514 11.00 -2.34 -16.60
CA TYR A 514 10.60 -3.49 -17.41
C TYR A 514 9.82 -3.12 -18.67
N MET A 515 9.07 -2.02 -18.64
CA MET A 515 8.28 -1.53 -19.77
C MET A 515 9.01 -0.49 -20.63
N LYS A 516 10.26 -0.17 -20.28
CA LYS A 516 11.16 0.75 -21.00
C LYS A 516 10.56 2.15 -21.14
N VAL A 517 9.91 2.60 -20.07
CA VAL A 517 9.31 3.94 -20.01
C VAL A 517 10.38 4.94 -19.56
N PRO A 518 10.52 6.11 -20.23
CA PRO A 518 11.51 7.12 -19.86
C PRO A 518 11.43 7.50 -18.36
N PRO A 519 12.55 7.41 -17.59
CA PRO A 519 12.53 7.62 -16.14
C PRO A 519 12.04 9.02 -15.73
N ARG A 520 12.37 10.06 -16.50
CA ARG A 520 11.91 11.43 -16.21
C ARG A 520 10.41 11.58 -16.33
N SER A 521 9.79 10.89 -17.30
CA SER A 521 8.34 10.88 -17.48
C SER A 521 7.65 10.20 -16.31
N MET A 522 8.19 9.07 -15.86
CA MET A 522 7.71 8.35 -14.66
C MET A 522 7.69 9.25 -13.42
N PHE A 523 8.82 9.92 -13.15
CA PHE A 523 8.95 10.82 -12.00
C PHE A 523 7.91 11.95 -12.02
N ILE A 524 7.78 12.63 -13.17
CA ILE A 524 6.86 13.77 -13.31
C ILE A 524 5.42 13.31 -13.17
N VAL A 525 5.05 12.19 -13.81
CA VAL A 525 3.68 11.64 -13.73
C VAL A 525 3.31 11.26 -12.29
N GLN A 526 4.20 10.60 -11.56
CA GLN A 526 3.94 10.25 -10.16
C GLN A 526 3.85 11.49 -9.26
N LEU A 527 4.71 12.49 -9.49
CA LEU A 527 4.68 13.75 -8.75
C LEU A 527 3.38 14.52 -8.99
N VAL A 528 2.95 14.64 -10.25
CA VAL A 528 1.68 15.31 -10.59
C VAL A 528 0.50 14.50 -10.06
N GLY A 529 0.48 13.18 -10.22
CA GLY A 529 -0.58 12.31 -9.69
C GLY A 529 -0.75 12.47 -8.18
N ASN A 530 0.35 12.48 -7.43
CA ASN A 530 0.32 12.69 -5.97
C ASN A 530 -0.19 14.09 -5.60
N TYR A 531 0.23 15.13 -6.33
CA TYR A 531 -0.25 16.50 -6.08
C TYR A 531 -1.75 16.66 -6.40
N SER A 532 -2.19 16.17 -7.57
CA SER A 532 -3.59 16.17 -7.99
C SER A 532 -4.49 15.43 -7.00
N TRP A 533 -4.01 14.29 -6.50
CA TRP A 533 -4.69 13.50 -5.48
C TRP A 533 -4.89 14.25 -4.17
N ASN A 534 -3.82 14.82 -3.60
CA ASN A 534 -3.85 15.51 -2.32
C ASN A 534 -4.83 16.69 -2.30
N ASN A 535 -4.96 17.39 -3.43
CA ASN A 535 -5.86 18.53 -3.54
C ASN A 535 -7.33 18.10 -3.62
N GLN A 536 -7.62 16.94 -4.23
CA GLN A 536 -8.98 16.44 -4.41
C GLN A 536 -9.53 15.74 -3.17
N HIS A 537 -8.67 15.05 -2.41
CA HIS A 537 -9.05 14.39 -1.15
C HIS A 537 -9.68 15.37 -0.16
N TRP A 538 -9.19 16.61 -0.14
CA TRP A 538 -9.77 17.66 0.68
C TRP A 538 -11.21 18.02 0.27
N GLY A 539 -11.54 18.02 -1.03
CA GLY A 539 -12.92 18.17 -1.49
C GLY A 539 -13.83 17.03 -1.01
N GLY A 540 -13.29 15.81 -0.93
CA GLY A 540 -13.98 14.66 -0.33
C GLY A 540 -14.14 14.76 1.19
N MET A 541 -13.15 15.31 1.89
CA MET A 541 -13.23 15.57 3.34
C MET A 541 -14.22 16.69 3.69
N VAL A 542 -14.36 17.72 2.84
CA VAL A 542 -15.41 18.75 2.97
C VAL A 542 -16.79 18.14 2.76
N ALA A 543 -16.96 17.25 1.77
CA ALA A 543 -18.20 16.54 1.56
C ALA A 543 -18.54 15.57 2.72
N ALA A 544 -17.53 14.97 3.36
CA ALA A 544 -17.70 14.14 4.55
C ALA A 544 -18.05 14.96 5.81
N ASP A 545 -17.47 16.15 5.96
CA ASP A 545 -17.85 17.13 6.99
C ASP A 545 -19.33 17.55 6.82
N ASP A 546 -19.78 17.87 5.60
CA ASP A 546 -21.18 18.22 5.31
C ASP A 546 -22.13 17.06 5.64
N HIS A 547 -21.73 15.82 5.34
CA HIS A 547 -22.51 14.63 5.67
C HIS A 547 -22.54 14.35 7.18
N GLN A 548 -21.48 14.72 7.92
CA GLN A 548 -21.44 14.67 9.38
C GLN A 548 -22.26 15.80 10.02
N GLU A 549 -22.31 17.01 9.43
CA GLU A 549 -23.23 18.06 9.88
C GLU A 549 -24.69 17.66 9.67
N HIS A 550 -25.01 16.95 8.59
CA HIS A 550 -26.32 16.32 8.42
C HIS A 550 -26.63 15.25 9.47
N MET A 551 -25.65 14.42 9.85
CA MET A 551 -25.79 13.45 10.94
C MET A 551 -25.88 14.14 12.32
N ARG A 552 -25.27 15.31 12.52
CA ARG A 552 -25.47 16.16 13.71
C ARG A 552 -26.90 16.70 13.78
N GLY A 553 -27.52 17.00 12.64
CA GLY A 553 -28.92 17.44 12.56
C GLY A 553 -29.95 16.33 12.82
N SER A 554 -29.59 15.05 12.63
CA SER A 554 -30.48 13.91 12.88
C SER A 554 -30.36 13.30 14.27
N VAL A 555 -29.32 13.65 15.05
CA VAL A 555 -29.12 13.19 16.44
C VAL A 555 -29.79 14.14 17.46
N THR A 556 -30.39 15.24 17.02
CA THR A 556 -31.15 16.18 17.89
C THR A 556 -32.66 15.92 17.97
N SER A 557 -33.15 14.72 17.66
CA SER A 557 -34.51 14.29 18.02
C SER A 557 -34.47 13.29 19.19
N PRO A 558 -34.80 13.70 20.43
CA PRO A 558 -34.87 12.79 21.56
C PRO A 558 -36.21 12.06 21.52
N GLU A 559 -36.27 10.87 20.91
CA GLU A 559 -37.32 9.88 21.17
C GLU A 559 -37.07 8.61 20.33
N GLN A 560 -36.66 7.53 20.98
CA GLN A 560 -37.26 6.18 20.91
C GLN A 560 -36.32 5.16 21.54
N SER A 561 -36.48 4.99 22.85
CA SER A 561 -36.22 3.73 23.53
C SER A 561 -37.10 2.64 22.91
N MET A 562 -36.49 1.62 22.30
CA MET A 562 -37.14 0.32 22.16
C MET A 562 -36.34 -0.70 22.95
N ASP A 563 -36.92 -1.04 24.09
CA ASP A 563 -36.71 -2.29 24.82
C ASP A 563 -36.63 -3.48 23.85
N MET A 564 -35.69 -4.40 24.10
CA MET A 564 -36.00 -5.82 23.92
C MET A 564 -35.47 -6.65 25.09
N PRO A 565 -36.24 -7.65 25.53
CA PRO A 565 -36.07 -8.29 26.82
C PRO A 565 -35.15 -9.53 26.75
N ARG A 566 -34.48 -9.77 27.88
CA ARG A 566 -33.83 -11.01 28.38
C ARG A 566 -33.30 -12.05 27.39
#